data_AF-A0A821P2N3-F1
#
_entry.id   AF-A0A821P2N3-F1
#
_cell.length_a   1.000
_cell.length_b   1.000
_cell.length_c   1.000
_cell.angle_alpha   90.00
_cell.angle_beta   90.00
_cell.angle_gamma   90.00
#
_symmetry.space_group_name_H-M   'P 1'
#
loop_
_entity.id
_entity.type
_entity.pdbx_description
1 polymer ?
#
loop_
_entity_poly.entity_id
_entity_poly.type
_entity_poly.pdbx_seq_one_letter_code
_entity_poly.pdbx_strand_id
1 'polypeptide(L)'
;KHVGNNNFGFADTDIEETNEEDTFIRKATTSNHEHNHSKIRPDQLWAYLISKTTPNCQEITKLVSFVYSIPCSNAFTEGVFNHMKQAWTSSRNSMNVETIAAELQIRLNCKMKCNDFFSFVQTEPDLIKCARGTEKYGYKKKVCST
;
A
#
# COMPACT_ATOMS: atom_id res chain seq x y z
N LYS A 1 -56.81 29.04 -4.09
CA LYS A 1 -56.87 28.74 -2.64
C LYS A 1 -57.98 27.72 -2.40
N HIS A 2 -57.64 26.44 -2.25
CA HIS A 2 -58.40 25.47 -1.44
C HIS A 2 -57.43 24.35 -1.07
N VAL A 3 -57.23 24.21 0.24
CA VAL A 3 -56.40 23.20 0.90
C VAL A 3 -57.28 21.95 1.04
N GLY A 4 -56.82 20.82 0.54
CA GLY A 4 -57.44 19.51 0.72
C GLY A 4 -56.46 18.59 1.42
N ASN A 5 -56.70 18.39 2.72
CA ASN A 5 -55.95 17.54 3.64
C ASN A 5 -56.30 16.07 3.36
N ASN A 6 -55.32 15.19 3.17
CA ASN A 6 -55.53 13.73 3.23
C ASN A 6 -54.39 13.10 4.03
N ASN A 7 -54.74 12.67 5.25
CA ASN A 7 -53.92 11.85 6.14
C ASN A 7 -53.58 10.52 5.46
N PHE A 8 -52.30 10.14 5.48
CA PHE A 8 -51.90 8.74 5.37
C PHE A 8 -50.99 8.44 6.55
N GLY A 9 -51.52 7.68 7.52
CA GLY A 9 -50.81 7.26 8.71
C GLY A 9 -49.68 6.31 8.35
N PHE A 10 -48.47 6.62 8.81
CA PHE A 10 -47.35 5.71 8.78
C PHE A 10 -47.36 4.95 10.12
N ALA A 11 -47.60 3.64 10.06
CA ALA A 11 -47.55 2.79 11.24
C ALA A 11 -46.09 2.65 11.68
N ASP A 12 -45.83 2.94 12.96
CA ASP A 12 -44.58 2.58 13.62
C ASP A 12 -44.51 1.05 13.69
N THR A 13 -43.70 0.45 12.83
CA THR A 13 -43.22 -0.92 13.01
C THR A 13 -41.83 -0.85 13.60
N ASP A 14 -41.72 -1.18 14.89
CA ASP A 14 -40.45 -1.46 15.56
C ASP A 14 -39.76 -2.63 14.84
N ILE A 15 -38.73 -2.31 14.07
CA ILE A 15 -37.79 -3.31 13.56
C ILE A 15 -36.74 -3.47 14.66
N GLU A 16 -36.90 -4.49 15.51
CA GLU A 16 -35.80 -5.00 16.32
C GLU A 16 -34.78 -5.67 15.40
N GLU A 17 -33.87 -4.85 14.85
CA GLU A 17 -32.68 -5.33 14.15
C GLU A 17 -31.68 -5.78 15.24
N THR A 18 -31.72 -7.07 15.57
CA THR A 18 -30.75 -7.68 16.48
C THR A 18 -29.36 -7.69 15.82
N ASN A 19 -28.61 -6.63 16.05
CA ASN A 19 -27.25 -6.44 15.56
C ASN A 19 -26.27 -7.39 16.28
N GLU A 20 -25.99 -8.55 15.67
CA GLU A 20 -24.89 -9.43 16.09
C GLU A 20 -23.52 -8.70 16.05
N GLU A 21 -23.39 -7.68 15.19
CA GLU A 21 -22.21 -6.81 15.12
C GLU A 21 -22.04 -5.92 16.37
N ASP A 22 -23.13 -5.42 16.95
CA ASP A 22 -23.10 -4.57 18.15
C ASP A 22 -22.65 -5.35 19.40
N THR A 23 -22.96 -6.65 19.45
CA THR A 23 -22.50 -7.53 20.53
C THR A 23 -20.99 -7.81 20.50
N PHE A 24 -20.36 -7.82 19.32
CA PHE A 24 -18.92 -8.07 19.21
C PHE A 24 -18.09 -6.87 19.67
N ILE A 25 -18.46 -5.66 19.25
CA ILE A 25 -17.79 -4.42 19.65
C ILE A 25 -17.86 -4.25 21.18
N ARG A 26 -19.01 -4.55 21.79
CA ARG A 26 -19.20 -4.53 23.26
C ARG A 26 -18.36 -5.58 23.98
N LYS A 27 -18.27 -6.82 23.46
CA LYS A 27 -17.45 -7.89 24.06
C LYS A 27 -15.95 -7.57 24.04
N ALA A 28 -15.45 -6.94 22.97
CA ALA A 28 -14.06 -6.49 22.92
C ALA A 28 -13.77 -5.37 23.94
N THR A 29 -14.79 -4.62 24.37
CA THR A 29 -14.66 -3.56 25.39
C THR A 29 -14.86 -4.03 26.82
N THR A 30 -15.47 -5.20 27.08
CA THR A 30 -15.84 -5.62 28.45
C THR A 30 -14.90 -6.60 29.15
N SER A 31 -13.77 -7.00 28.56
CA SER A 31 -12.86 -7.95 29.21
C SER A 31 -11.82 -7.33 30.16
N ASN A 32 -11.79 -6.01 30.40
CA ASN A 32 -10.91 -5.40 31.42
C ASN A 32 -11.53 -4.11 31.95
N HIS A 33 -12.18 -4.16 33.11
CA HIS A 33 -12.71 -2.97 33.77
C HIS A 33 -11.77 -2.51 34.88
N GLU A 34 -10.86 -1.58 34.60
CA GLU A 34 -10.44 -0.55 35.56
C GLU A 34 -10.24 0.79 34.85
N HIS A 35 -10.64 1.85 35.53
CA HIS A 35 -10.86 3.21 35.03
C HIS A 35 -9.68 3.79 34.25
N ASN A 36 -9.88 3.96 32.94
CA ASN A 36 -9.45 5.10 32.14
C ASN A 36 -10.23 4.99 30.82
N HIS A 37 -11.12 5.94 30.50
CA HIS A 37 -11.60 6.09 29.12
C HIS A 37 -10.46 6.64 28.25
N SER A 38 -9.37 5.89 28.16
CA SER A 38 -8.34 6.14 27.16
C SER A 38 -8.96 5.79 25.82
N LYS A 39 -9.42 6.83 25.12
CA LYS A 39 -9.93 6.76 23.76
C LYS A 39 -8.97 5.90 22.93
N ILE A 40 -9.37 4.67 22.63
CA ILE A 40 -8.56 3.73 21.82
C ILE A 40 -8.21 4.47 20.54
N ARG A 41 -6.92 4.57 20.22
CA ARG A 41 -6.52 5.30 19.03
C ARG A 41 -7.01 4.52 17.80
N PRO A 42 -7.52 5.19 16.75
CA PRO A 42 -8.06 4.50 15.58
C PRO A 42 -7.10 3.47 14.96
N ASP A 43 -5.80 3.74 14.97
CA ASP A 43 -4.77 2.82 14.48
C ASP A 43 -4.70 1.51 15.29
N GLN A 44 -4.91 1.56 16.60
CA GLN A 44 -4.92 0.37 17.45
C GLN A 44 -6.17 -0.48 17.19
N LEU A 45 -7.31 0.16 16.96
CA LEU A 45 -8.55 -0.52 16.61
C LEU A 45 -8.44 -1.21 15.25
N TRP A 46 -7.93 -0.51 14.24
CA TRP A 46 -7.71 -1.07 12.91
C TRP A 46 -6.69 -2.21 12.93
N ALA A 47 -5.58 -2.08 13.67
CA ALA A 47 -4.61 -3.15 13.83
C ALA A 47 -5.22 -4.40 14.47
N TYR A 48 -6.05 -4.23 15.50
CA TYR A 48 -6.77 -5.32 16.14
C TYR A 48 -7.74 -6.00 15.16
N LEU A 49 -8.58 -5.23 14.47
CA LEU A 49 -9.53 -5.74 13.48
C LEU A 49 -8.83 -6.55 12.39
N ILE A 50 -7.78 -5.98 11.78
CA ILE A 50 -7.00 -6.64 10.74
C ILE A 50 -6.39 -7.93 11.29
N SER A 51 -5.81 -7.93 12.50
CA SER A 51 -5.19 -9.12 13.09
C SER A 51 -6.18 -10.28 13.29
N LYS A 52 -7.45 -9.98 13.59
CA LYS A 52 -8.50 -10.99 13.81
C LYS A 52 -9.13 -11.48 12.51
N THR A 53 -9.17 -10.64 11.48
CA THR A 53 -9.92 -10.92 10.25
C THR A 53 -9.03 -11.48 9.13
N THR A 54 -7.74 -11.10 9.08
CA THR A 54 -6.78 -11.53 8.03
C THR A 54 -6.69 -13.05 7.83
N PRO A 55 -6.69 -13.90 8.89
CA PRO A 55 -6.60 -15.35 8.71
C PRO A 55 -7.83 -15.98 8.04
N ASN A 56 -8.99 -15.32 8.17
CA ASN A 56 -10.29 -15.90 7.85
C ASN A 56 -10.97 -15.24 6.63
N CYS A 57 -10.51 -14.07 6.20
CA CYS A 57 -11.10 -13.33 5.08
C CYS A 57 -10.05 -12.72 4.16
N GLN A 58 -9.83 -13.35 3.01
CA GLN A 58 -8.88 -12.88 1.99
C GLN A 58 -9.33 -11.57 1.34
N GLU A 59 -10.64 -11.33 1.21
CA GLU A 59 -11.17 -10.13 0.55
C GLU A 59 -10.89 -8.86 1.36
N ILE A 60 -11.01 -8.92 2.69
CA ILE A 60 -10.64 -7.80 3.57
C ILE A 60 -9.15 -7.51 3.47
N THR A 61 -8.31 -8.55 3.40
CA THR A 61 -6.87 -8.38 3.21
C THR A 61 -6.56 -7.69 1.88
N LYS A 62 -7.24 -8.05 0.77
CA LYS A 62 -7.08 -7.36 -0.53
C LYS A 62 -7.50 -5.90 -0.44
N LEU A 63 -8.65 -5.61 0.16
CA LEU A 63 -9.16 -4.24 0.31
C LEU A 63 -8.19 -3.38 1.14
N VAL A 64 -7.77 -3.87 2.30
CA VAL A 64 -6.83 -3.18 3.18
C VAL A 64 -5.50 -2.95 2.46
N SER A 65 -4.97 -3.97 1.78
CA SER A 65 -3.72 -3.85 1.00
C SER A 65 -3.84 -2.77 -0.08
N PHE A 66 -4.98 -2.71 -0.78
CA PHE A 66 -5.25 -1.70 -1.78
C PHE A 66 -5.30 -0.29 -1.16
N VAL A 67 -6.03 -0.10 -0.07
CA VAL A 67 -6.11 1.20 0.62
C VAL A 67 -4.72 1.67 1.08
N TYR A 68 -3.92 0.76 1.65
CA TYR A 68 -2.55 1.08 2.08
C TYR A 68 -1.54 1.22 0.93
N SER A 69 -1.86 0.74 -0.27
CA SER A 69 -1.03 0.98 -1.46
C SER A 69 -1.10 2.43 -1.95
N ILE A 70 -2.14 3.17 -1.54
CA ILE A 70 -2.32 4.57 -1.89
C ILE A 70 -1.51 5.44 -0.91
N PRO A 71 -0.51 6.18 -1.40
CA PRO A 71 0.27 7.05 -0.52
C PRO A 71 -0.60 8.18 0.03
N CYS A 72 -0.52 8.42 1.34
CA CYS A 72 -1.29 9.49 1.99
C CYS A 72 -0.80 10.91 1.64
N SER A 73 0.33 11.04 0.94
CA SER A 73 0.92 12.34 0.59
C SER A 73 1.73 12.30 -0.70
N ASN A 74 1.92 13.47 -1.28
CA ASN A 74 2.78 13.68 -2.45
C ASN A 74 4.27 13.74 -2.10
N ALA A 75 4.67 13.58 -0.84
CA ALA A 75 6.08 13.67 -0.45
C ALA A 75 6.97 12.66 -1.20
N PHE A 76 6.43 11.47 -1.50
CA PHE A 76 7.14 10.48 -2.31
C PHE A 76 7.34 10.96 -3.76
N THR A 77 6.29 11.47 -4.41
CA THR A 77 6.36 11.95 -5.80
C THR A 77 7.24 13.20 -5.91
N GLU A 78 7.18 14.11 -4.93
CA GLU A 78 8.10 15.25 -4.82
C GLU A 78 9.56 14.80 -4.67
N GLY A 79 9.82 13.74 -3.90
CA GLY A 79 11.14 13.11 -3.82
C GLY A 79 11.62 12.60 -5.18
N VAL A 80 10.76 11.93 -5.94
CA VAL A 80 11.07 11.51 -7.31
C VAL A 80 11.37 12.70 -8.21
N PHE A 81 10.58 13.77 -8.16
CA PHE A 81 10.81 14.97 -8.96
C PHE A 81 12.09 15.71 -8.57
N ASN A 82 12.44 15.72 -7.29
CA ASN A 82 13.71 16.28 -6.84
C ASN A 82 14.90 15.48 -7.41
N HIS A 83 14.85 14.14 -7.35
CA HIS A 83 15.86 13.30 -7.97
C HIS A 83 15.93 13.47 -9.49
N MET A 84 14.78 13.56 -10.14
CA MET A 84 14.69 13.82 -11.58
C MET A 84 15.34 15.16 -11.92
N LYS A 85 15.06 16.23 -11.17
CA LYS A 85 15.64 17.56 -11.40
C LYS A 85 17.15 17.58 -11.23
N GLN A 86 17.68 16.79 -10.30
CA GLN A 86 19.13 16.65 -10.13
C GLN A 86 19.79 15.90 -11.30
N ALA A 87 19.14 14.84 -11.80
CA ALA A 87 19.62 14.08 -12.96
C ALA A 87 19.47 14.87 -14.27
N TRP A 88 18.39 15.65 -14.40
CA TRP A 88 18.04 16.51 -15.55
C TRP A 88 18.64 17.92 -15.38
N THR A 89 19.96 18.03 -15.23
CA THR A 89 20.63 19.34 -15.23
C THR A 89 21.34 19.58 -16.56
N SER A 90 21.03 20.72 -17.19
CA SER A 90 21.56 21.12 -18.52
C SER A 90 23.09 21.20 -18.56
N SER A 91 23.75 21.35 -17.41
CA SER A 91 25.21 21.46 -17.31
C SER A 91 25.95 20.12 -17.29
N ARG A 92 25.28 19.00 -17.02
CA ARG A 92 25.96 17.71 -16.80
C ARG A 92 25.58 16.62 -17.79
N ASN A 93 24.34 16.56 -18.27
CA ASN A 93 23.90 15.49 -19.17
C ASN A 93 22.58 15.89 -19.87
N SER A 94 22.63 16.18 -21.18
CA SER A 94 21.40 16.18 -22.02
C SER A 94 20.95 14.74 -22.28
N MET A 95 20.71 13.98 -21.20
CA MET A 95 20.16 12.63 -21.29
C MET A 95 18.72 12.73 -21.81
N ASN A 96 18.32 11.77 -22.64
CA ASN A 96 16.93 11.67 -23.06
C ASN A 96 16.04 11.32 -21.84
N VAL A 97 14.75 11.62 -21.95
CA VAL A 97 13.76 11.37 -20.89
C VAL A 97 13.70 9.88 -20.52
N GLU A 98 13.85 9.00 -21.51
CA GLU A 98 13.85 7.55 -21.33
C GLU A 98 15.01 7.06 -20.44
N THR A 99 16.22 7.59 -20.64
CA THR A 99 17.39 7.23 -19.82
C THR A 99 17.23 7.72 -18.40
N ILE A 100 16.70 8.94 -18.20
CA ILE A 100 16.47 9.48 -16.86
C ILE A 100 15.37 8.70 -16.13
N ALA A 101 14.33 8.28 -16.85
CA ALA A 101 13.31 7.39 -16.29
C ALA A 101 13.90 6.04 -15.86
N ALA A 102 14.74 5.42 -16.69
CA ALA A 102 15.41 4.16 -16.37
C ALA A 102 16.37 4.31 -15.16
N GLU A 103 17.15 5.39 -15.11
CA GLU A 103 18.02 5.69 -13.97
C GLU A 103 17.22 5.85 -12.68
N LEU A 104 16.12 6.62 -12.70
CA LEU A 104 15.25 6.81 -11.54
C LEU A 104 14.63 5.50 -11.08
N GLN A 105 14.19 4.64 -12.01
CA GLN A 105 13.66 3.32 -11.67
C GLN A 105 14.70 2.48 -10.93
N ILE A 106 15.95 2.43 -11.41
CA ILE A 106 17.03 1.70 -10.75
C ILE A 106 17.30 2.31 -9.37
N ARG A 107 17.41 3.65 -9.30
CA ARG A 107 17.78 4.35 -8.07
C ARG A 107 16.74 4.24 -6.96
N LEU A 108 15.46 4.24 -7.30
CA LEU A 108 14.35 4.17 -6.34
C LEU A 108 14.02 2.73 -5.92
N ASN A 109 14.25 1.75 -6.80
CA ASN A 109 13.90 0.35 -6.53
C ASN A 109 15.09 -0.50 -6.08
N CYS A 110 16.32 -0.11 -6.37
CA CYS A 110 17.52 -0.82 -5.93
C CYS A 110 17.97 -0.29 -4.56
N LYS A 111 17.77 -1.10 -3.51
CA LYS A 111 18.22 -0.78 -2.14
C LYS A 111 19.70 -1.13 -1.89
N MET A 112 20.34 -1.80 -2.85
CA MET A 112 21.73 -2.22 -2.72
C MET A 112 22.66 -1.03 -2.90
N LYS A 113 23.67 -0.90 -2.03
CA LYS A 113 24.74 0.07 -2.27
C LYS A 113 25.53 -0.36 -3.50
N CYS A 114 26.19 0.58 -4.17
CA CYS A 114 26.99 0.29 -5.36
C CYS A 114 28.06 -0.79 -5.11
N ASN A 115 28.68 -0.80 -3.91
CA ASN A 115 29.66 -1.81 -3.54
C ASN A 115 29.02 -3.20 -3.41
N ASP A 116 27.88 -3.29 -2.74
CA ASP A 116 27.15 -4.55 -2.58
C ASP A 116 26.63 -5.07 -3.92
N PHE A 117 26.17 -4.16 -4.79
CA PHE A 117 25.76 -4.48 -6.15
C PHE A 117 26.95 -4.99 -6.99
N PHE A 118 28.11 -4.35 -6.87
CA PHE A 118 29.32 -4.79 -7.56
C PHE A 118 29.75 -6.19 -7.11
N SER A 119 29.76 -6.45 -5.80
CA SER A 119 30.02 -7.78 -5.25
C SER A 119 29.00 -8.81 -5.73
N PHE A 120 27.71 -8.47 -5.75
CA PHE A 120 26.65 -9.34 -6.27
C PHE A 120 26.86 -9.68 -7.75
N VAL A 121 27.18 -8.69 -8.60
CA VAL A 121 27.43 -8.93 -10.02
C VAL A 121 28.63 -9.86 -10.21
N GLN A 122 29.67 -9.77 -9.37
CA GLN A 122 30.80 -10.72 -9.42
C GLN A 122 30.40 -12.16 -9.10
N THR A 123 29.39 -12.37 -8.24
CA THR A 123 28.89 -13.72 -7.92
C THR A 123 28.02 -14.34 -9.02
N GLU A 124 27.61 -13.54 -10.02
CA GLU A 124 26.72 -13.97 -11.11
C GLU A 124 27.45 -13.89 -12.47
N PRO A 125 28.34 -14.85 -12.78
CA PRO A 125 29.14 -14.83 -14.02
C PRO A 125 28.27 -14.90 -15.28
N ASP A 126 27.11 -15.56 -15.20
CA ASP A 126 26.14 -15.64 -16.30
C ASP A 126 25.55 -14.26 -16.63
N LEU A 127 25.25 -13.45 -15.60
CA LEU A 127 24.78 -12.08 -15.79
C LEU A 127 25.83 -11.24 -16.52
N ILE A 128 27.11 -11.35 -16.14
CA ILE A 128 28.20 -10.63 -16.79
C ILE A 128 28.38 -11.10 -18.25
N LYS A 129 28.31 -12.41 -18.48
CA LYS A 129 28.41 -12.99 -19.83
C LYS A 129 27.27 -12.52 -20.73
N CYS A 130 26.04 -12.53 -20.24
CA CYS A 130 24.87 -12.05 -20.98
C CYS A 130 24.93 -10.54 -21.21
N ALA A 131 25.39 -9.76 -20.22
CA ALA A 131 25.54 -8.30 -20.36
C ALA A 131 26.56 -7.89 -21.44
N ARG A 132 27.60 -8.71 -21.65
CA ARG A 132 28.60 -8.53 -22.72
C ARG A 132 28.12 -9.04 -24.09
N GLY A 133 27.14 -9.94 -24.12
CA GLY A 133 26.62 -10.57 -25.32
C GLY A 133 25.41 -9.86 -25.93
N THR A 134 24.91 -10.41 -27.03
CA THR A 134 23.65 -9.97 -27.67
C THR A 134 22.41 -10.28 -26.82
N GLU A 135 22.52 -11.19 -25.86
CA GLU A 135 21.42 -11.59 -24.96
C GLU A 135 21.17 -10.63 -23.79
N LYS A 136 21.91 -9.51 -23.71
CA LYS A 136 21.75 -8.47 -22.67
C LYS A 136 20.28 -8.09 -22.42
N TYR A 137 19.50 -7.95 -23.48
CA TYR A 137 18.11 -7.47 -23.40
C TYR A 137 17.08 -8.61 -23.21
N GLY A 138 17.50 -9.87 -23.35
CA GLY A 138 16.63 -11.05 -23.23
C GLY A 138 16.86 -11.88 -21.97
N TYR A 139 17.88 -11.55 -21.18
CA TYR A 139 18.26 -12.34 -20.01
C TYR A 139 17.16 -12.37 -18.95
N LYS A 140 16.75 -13.59 -18.57
CA LYS A 140 15.84 -13.85 -17.45
C LYS A 140 16.50 -14.86 -16.53
N LYS A 141 16.78 -14.46 -15.29
CA LYS A 141 17.25 -15.40 -14.27
C LYS A 141 16.16 -16.45 -14.06
N LYS A 142 16.50 -17.74 -14.22
CA LYS A 142 15.59 -18.83 -13.86
C LYS A 142 15.36 -18.74 -12.36
N VAL A 143 14.13 -18.42 -11.96
CA VAL A 143 13.74 -18.47 -10.56
C VAL A 143 13.78 -19.94 -10.15
N CYS A 144 14.60 -20.28 -9.16
CA CYS A 144 14.57 -21.61 -8.56
C CYS A 144 13.24 -21.72 -7.81
N SER A 145 12.30 -22.50 -8.34
CA SER A 145 11.08 -22.88 -7.63
C SER A 145 11.51 -23.63 -6.38
N THR A 146 11.33 -23.02 -5.21
CA THR A 146 11.52 -23.66 -3.90
C THR A 146 10.19 -24.23 -3.44
#